data_AF-A0A9P7JN38-F1
#
_entry.id   AF-A0A9P7JN38-F1
#
_cell.length_a   1.000
_cell.length_b   1.000
_cell.length_c   1.000
_cell.angle_alpha   90.00
_cell.angle_beta   90.00
_cell.angle_gamma   90.00
#
_symmetry.space_group_name_H-M   'P 1'
#
loop_
_entity.id
_entity.type
_entity.pdbx_description
1 polymer ?
#
loop_
_entity_poly.entity_id
_entity_poly.type
_entity_poly.pdbx_seq_one_letter_code
_entity_poly.pdbx_strand_id
1 'polypeptide(L)'
;MNGSSPSTPDSINIWRTWALTVIYEAAEYTEQKFKTEKTGGGPVIPSPNLDTDLVMACDCLADVLIKAYKNPIQMQMDIARYSKLISPKDTGHNEQREARLLERCSPGHEGKRLVDEPATILDASGAIIAWYLPDTLTDTTQKEIREATDLLAPSLEKSVRADGIWRTNQKWFKQGSDDGHETVSDLEVSASLKGPSWENILKAIARPAAIVSAALRVMHPEQYWAGLRTLSNLGHIAVSKDLPQMPEALQYWASVFNTLSIIYNQETPNH
;
A
#
# COMPACT_ATOMS: atom_id res chain seq x y z
N MET A 1 -26.80 -20.53 -10.99
CA MET A 1 -25.33 -20.56 -11.20
C MET A 1 -24.70 -20.27 -9.86
N ASN A 2 -24.16 -21.30 -9.21
CA ASN A 2 -23.65 -21.25 -7.84
C ASN A 2 -22.32 -20.50 -7.82
N GLY A 3 -22.31 -19.31 -7.23
CA GLY A 3 -21.10 -18.53 -6.98
C GLY A 3 -20.40 -19.05 -5.73
N SER A 4 -19.33 -19.82 -5.91
CA SER A 4 -18.41 -20.18 -4.85
C SER A 4 -17.75 -18.91 -4.30
N SER A 5 -18.00 -18.60 -3.04
CA SER A 5 -17.20 -17.62 -2.30
C SER A 5 -15.74 -18.10 -2.28
N PRO A 6 -14.74 -17.22 -2.42
CA PRO A 6 -13.36 -17.64 -2.27
C PRO A 6 -13.18 -18.17 -0.84
N SER A 7 -12.91 -19.47 -0.75
CA SER A 7 -12.63 -20.17 0.49
C SER A 7 -11.40 -19.56 1.15
N THR A 8 -11.53 -19.21 2.42
CA THR A 8 -10.42 -18.87 3.31
C THR A 8 -9.34 -19.94 3.17
N PRO A 9 -8.10 -19.62 2.78
CA PRO A 9 -7.06 -20.63 2.63
C PRO A 9 -6.83 -21.32 3.99
N ASP A 10 -6.58 -22.63 3.95
CA ASP A 10 -6.23 -23.47 5.10
C ASP A 10 -5.33 -22.72 6.09
N SER A 11 -5.73 -22.79 7.36
CA SER A 11 -5.20 -22.04 8.51
C SER A 11 -3.74 -21.61 8.37
N ILE A 12 -3.51 -20.35 8.02
CA ILE A 12 -2.20 -19.72 8.15
C ILE A 12 -1.85 -19.79 9.65
N ASN A 13 -0.81 -20.55 9.99
CA ASN A 13 -0.31 -20.67 11.35
C ASN A 13 0.43 -19.37 11.72
N ILE A 14 -0.30 -18.36 12.19
CA ILE A 14 0.17 -16.99 12.47
C ILE A 14 1.10 -16.93 13.72
N TRP A 15 1.26 -18.05 14.44
CA TRP A 15 2.03 -18.08 15.67
C TRP A 15 3.54 -18.08 15.41
N ARG A 16 4.16 -16.89 15.36
CA ARG A 16 5.59 -16.70 15.67
C ARG A 16 6.09 -15.25 15.84
N THR A 17 5.38 -14.20 15.40
CA THR A 17 5.81 -12.79 15.66
C THR A 17 4.63 -11.88 16.01
N TRP A 18 4.84 -10.95 16.95
CA TRP A 18 3.83 -9.98 17.38
C TRP A 18 3.26 -9.17 16.22
N ALA A 19 4.12 -8.66 15.33
CA ALA A 19 3.68 -7.85 14.19
C ALA A 19 2.73 -8.59 13.24
N LEU A 20 3.00 -9.86 12.92
CA LEU A 20 2.12 -10.64 12.04
C LEU A 20 0.73 -10.86 12.65
N THR A 21 0.67 -11.13 13.95
CA THR A 21 -0.60 -11.28 14.68
C THR A 21 -1.38 -9.97 14.67
N VAL A 22 -0.74 -8.86 15.03
CA VAL A 22 -1.40 -7.54 15.08
C VAL A 22 -1.90 -7.10 13.69
N ILE A 23 -1.10 -7.28 12.64
CA ILE A 23 -1.54 -6.99 11.26
C ILE A 23 -2.78 -7.83 10.90
N TYR A 24 -2.76 -9.12 11.23
CA TYR A 24 -3.86 -10.01 10.92
C TYR A 24 -5.14 -9.57 11.64
N GLU A 25 -5.06 -9.36 12.95
CA GLU A 25 -6.21 -9.02 13.79
C GLU A 25 -6.78 -7.64 13.43
N ALA A 26 -5.93 -6.63 13.20
CA ALA A 26 -6.38 -5.30 12.78
C ALA A 26 -7.08 -5.35 11.41
N ALA A 27 -6.52 -6.12 10.47
CA ALA A 27 -7.11 -6.30 9.14
C ALA A 27 -8.43 -7.08 9.18
N GLU A 28 -8.49 -8.15 9.98
CA GLU A 28 -9.71 -8.93 10.17
C GLU A 28 -10.80 -8.09 10.82
N TYR A 29 -10.48 -7.34 11.87
CA TYR A 29 -11.42 -6.43 12.52
C TYR A 29 -12.00 -5.39 11.55
N THR A 30 -11.13 -4.72 10.79
CA THR A 30 -11.53 -3.71 9.79
C THR A 30 -12.42 -4.31 8.71
N GLU A 31 -12.06 -5.50 8.18
CA GLU A 31 -12.84 -6.21 7.17
C GLU A 31 -14.21 -6.63 7.71
N GLN A 32 -14.28 -7.16 8.93
CA GLN A 32 -15.54 -7.55 9.57
C GLN A 32 -16.45 -6.33 9.76
N LYS A 33 -15.91 -5.21 10.25
CA LYS A 33 -16.67 -3.97 10.42
C LYS A 33 -17.21 -3.46 9.10
N PHE A 34 -16.37 -3.38 8.07
CA PHE A 34 -16.79 -3.01 6.72
C PHE A 34 -17.92 -3.91 6.18
N LYS A 35 -17.79 -5.24 6.33
CA LYS A 35 -18.82 -6.20 5.91
C LYS A 35 -20.11 -6.01 6.68
N THR A 36 -20.03 -5.85 8.00
CA THR A 36 -21.17 -5.61 8.87
C THR A 36 -21.96 -4.36 8.47
N GLU A 37 -21.28 -3.24 8.21
CA GLU A 37 -21.94 -1.99 7.80
C GLU A 37 -22.50 -2.03 6.38
N LYS A 38 -21.95 -2.92 5.55
CA LYS A 38 -22.48 -3.20 4.21
C LYS A 38 -23.74 -4.05 4.25
N THR A 39 -23.84 -5.02 5.17
CA THR A 39 -24.93 -6.00 5.21
C THR A 39 -25.96 -5.76 6.32
N GLY A 40 -25.72 -4.80 7.22
CA GLY A 40 -26.57 -4.55 8.39
C GLY A 40 -26.39 -5.55 9.53
N GLY A 41 -25.16 -6.04 9.72
CA GLY A 41 -24.81 -7.00 10.76
C GLY A 41 -24.80 -6.43 12.19
N GLY A 42 -24.61 -7.31 13.18
CA GLY A 42 -24.42 -6.92 14.59
C GLY A 42 -23.04 -6.33 14.88
N PRO A 43 -22.82 -5.82 16.11
CA PRO A 43 -21.56 -5.18 16.49
C PRO A 43 -20.36 -6.13 16.35
N VAL A 44 -19.25 -5.61 15.83
CA VAL A 44 -17.98 -6.33 15.70
C VAL A 44 -17.11 -6.03 16.92
N ILE A 45 -16.61 -7.07 17.57
CA ILE A 45 -15.79 -6.94 18.78
C ILE A 45 -14.30 -7.05 18.36
N PRO A 46 -13.44 -6.08 18.72
CA PRO A 46 -12.01 -6.14 18.42
C PRO A 46 -11.31 -7.21 19.25
N SER A 47 -10.19 -7.74 18.73
CA SER A 47 -9.32 -8.64 19.49
C SER A 47 -8.74 -7.94 20.72
N PRO A 48 -8.66 -8.61 21.90
CA PRO A 48 -8.05 -8.03 23.10
C PRO A 48 -6.55 -7.74 22.95
N ASN A 49 -5.90 -8.22 21.90
CA ASN A 49 -4.49 -7.98 21.61
C ASN A 49 -4.23 -6.64 20.91
N LEU A 50 -5.27 -5.99 20.36
CA LEU A 50 -5.14 -4.69 19.70
C LEU A 50 -5.18 -3.57 20.73
N ASP A 51 -4.24 -2.63 20.63
CA ASP A 51 -4.26 -1.42 21.45
C ASP A 51 -5.43 -0.50 21.07
N THR A 52 -5.89 0.30 22.02
CA THR A 52 -7.04 1.19 21.84
C THR A 52 -6.87 2.16 20.68
N ASP A 53 -5.67 2.72 20.48
CA ASP A 53 -5.41 3.66 19.39
C ASP A 53 -5.51 2.98 18.02
N LEU A 54 -4.99 1.75 17.89
CA LEU A 54 -5.13 0.95 16.68
C LEU A 54 -6.59 0.55 16.41
N VAL A 55 -7.34 0.15 17.44
CA VAL A 55 -8.79 -0.13 17.29
C VAL A 55 -9.53 1.11 16.79
N MET A 56 -9.29 2.29 17.40
CA MET A 56 -9.90 3.55 16.98
C MET A 56 -9.54 3.91 15.54
N ALA A 57 -8.28 3.70 15.14
CA ALA A 57 -7.85 3.94 13.76
C ALA A 57 -8.52 2.98 12.76
N CYS A 58 -8.63 1.69 13.10
CA CYS A 58 -9.37 0.70 12.32
C CYS A 58 -10.87 1.05 12.22
N ASP A 59 -11.44 1.56 13.31
CA ASP A 59 -12.83 2.04 13.33
C ASP A 59 -13.04 3.19 12.35
N CYS A 60 -12.23 4.24 12.44
CA CYS A 60 -12.28 5.37 11.51
C CYS A 60 -12.05 4.92 10.06
N LEU A 61 -11.10 4.02 9.84
CA LEU A 61 -10.80 3.47 8.52
C LEU A 61 -12.01 2.73 7.93
N ALA A 62 -12.65 1.85 8.68
CA ALA A 62 -13.83 1.12 8.22
C ALA A 62 -14.98 2.09 7.86
N ASP A 63 -15.21 3.11 8.68
CA ASP A 63 -16.25 4.13 8.45
C ASP A 63 -15.99 4.90 7.14
N VAL A 64 -14.74 5.26 6.86
CA VAL A 64 -14.40 5.98 5.61
C VAL A 64 -14.45 5.04 4.41
N LEU A 65 -13.99 3.79 4.55
CA LEU A 65 -14.09 2.77 3.50
C LEU A 65 -15.54 2.52 3.12
N ILE A 66 -16.46 2.39 4.08
CA ILE A 66 -17.87 2.15 3.72
C ILE A 66 -18.50 3.37 3.03
N LYS A 67 -18.13 4.59 3.43
CA LYS A 67 -18.60 5.83 2.79
C LYS A 67 -18.12 5.88 1.34
N ALA A 68 -16.83 5.61 1.11
CA ALA A 68 -16.25 5.54 -0.23
C ALA A 68 -16.90 4.45 -1.09
N TYR A 69 -17.17 3.28 -0.52
CA TYR A 69 -17.83 2.17 -1.21
C TYR A 69 -19.28 2.53 -1.60
N LYS A 70 -19.99 3.29 -0.77
CA LYS A 70 -21.35 3.76 -1.03
C LYS A 70 -21.43 4.98 -1.97
N ASN A 71 -20.28 5.58 -2.31
CA ASN A 71 -20.17 6.76 -3.18
C ASN A 71 -19.31 6.47 -4.43
N PRO A 72 -19.77 5.63 -5.37
CA PRO A 72 -19.02 5.32 -6.58
C PRO A 72 -19.06 6.46 -7.61
N ILE A 73 -17.90 6.76 -8.18
CA ILE A 73 -17.70 7.68 -9.30
C ILE A 73 -17.38 6.84 -10.55
N GLN A 74 -18.36 6.73 -11.44
CA GLN A 74 -18.23 5.98 -12.69
C GLN A 74 -17.50 6.79 -13.77
N MET A 75 -16.38 6.26 -14.28
CA MET A 75 -15.70 6.76 -15.47
C MET A 75 -16.20 6.05 -16.73
N GLN A 76 -16.03 6.68 -17.90
CA GLN A 76 -16.25 6.01 -19.19
C GLN A 76 -14.96 5.41 -19.77
N MET A 77 -13.82 5.67 -19.13
CA MET A 77 -12.54 5.10 -19.54
C MET A 77 -12.47 3.63 -19.12
N ASP A 78 -12.14 2.76 -20.08
CA ASP A 78 -11.76 1.37 -19.82
C ASP A 78 -10.26 1.31 -19.54
N ILE A 79 -9.88 1.01 -18.30
CA ILE A 79 -8.49 0.99 -17.87
C ILE A 79 -7.72 -0.20 -18.44
N ALA A 80 -8.37 -1.35 -18.64
CA ALA A 80 -7.75 -2.50 -19.28
C ALA A 80 -7.40 -2.20 -20.74
N ARG A 81 -8.25 -1.44 -21.44
CA ARG A 81 -7.96 -0.92 -22.78
C ARG A 81 -6.84 0.11 -22.73
N TYR A 82 -6.90 1.09 -21.83
CA TYR A 82 -5.86 2.12 -21.68
C TYR A 82 -4.48 1.50 -21.43
N SER A 83 -4.38 0.54 -20.50
CA SER A 83 -3.15 -0.19 -20.18
C SER A 83 -2.51 -0.87 -21.41
N LYS A 84 -3.30 -1.41 -22.34
CA LYS A 84 -2.79 -2.00 -23.59
C LYS A 84 -2.25 -0.99 -24.59
N LEU A 85 -2.62 0.28 -24.46
CA LEU A 85 -2.16 1.36 -25.34
C LEU A 85 -0.91 2.05 -24.82
N ILE A 86 -0.65 1.93 -23.52
CA ILE A 86 0.57 2.43 -22.89
C ILE A 86 1.74 1.51 -23.29
N SER A 87 2.82 2.12 -23.75
CA SER A 87 4.11 1.49 -23.99
C SER A 87 4.98 1.62 -22.73
N PRO A 88 5.89 0.66 -22.46
CA PRO A 88 6.81 0.73 -21.33
C PRO A 88 7.68 2.01 -21.26
N LYS A 89 7.78 2.76 -22.36
CA LYS A 89 8.58 3.99 -22.47
C LYS A 89 7.75 5.27 -22.45
N ASP A 90 6.49 5.18 -22.03
CA ASP A 90 5.64 6.34 -21.95
C ASP A 90 5.99 7.16 -20.74
N THR A 91 6.52 8.34 -21.02
CA THR A 91 6.91 9.27 -19.97
C THR A 91 5.77 10.19 -19.54
N GLY A 92 4.65 10.22 -20.27
CA GLY A 92 3.58 11.21 -20.08
C GLY A 92 3.94 12.62 -20.60
N HIS A 93 5.12 12.82 -21.20
CA HIS A 93 5.58 14.14 -21.64
C HIS A 93 5.35 14.41 -23.14
N ASN A 94 4.79 13.44 -23.88
CA ASN A 94 4.55 13.58 -25.31
C ASN A 94 3.09 13.98 -25.54
N GLU A 95 2.83 15.29 -25.63
CA GLU A 95 1.49 15.86 -25.77
C GLU A 95 0.68 15.26 -26.92
N GLN A 96 1.30 15.04 -28.09
CA GLN A 96 0.61 14.42 -29.23
C GLN A 96 0.18 12.99 -28.93
N ARG A 97 0.98 12.29 -28.12
CA ARG A 97 0.69 10.93 -27.72
C ARG A 97 -0.39 10.88 -26.65
N GLU A 98 -0.33 11.76 -25.65
CA GLU A 98 -1.38 11.88 -24.63
C GLU A 98 -2.72 12.32 -25.24
N ALA A 99 -2.72 13.26 -26.18
CA ALA A 99 -3.91 13.63 -26.94
C ALA A 99 -4.52 12.43 -27.68
N ARG A 100 -3.69 11.61 -28.36
CA ARG A 100 -4.15 10.38 -29.01
C ARG A 100 -4.67 9.33 -28.02
N LEU A 101 -4.14 9.27 -26.81
CA LEU A 101 -4.63 8.37 -25.77
C LEU A 101 -5.98 8.86 -25.23
N LEU A 102 -6.13 10.16 -24.97
CA LEU A 102 -7.38 10.77 -24.52
C LEU A 102 -8.52 10.65 -25.54
N GLU A 103 -8.22 10.78 -26.84
CA GLU A 103 -9.20 10.53 -27.91
C GLU A 103 -9.68 9.07 -27.94
N ARG A 104 -8.79 8.12 -27.66
CA ARG A 104 -9.10 6.68 -27.73
C ARG A 104 -9.72 6.13 -26.44
N CYS A 105 -9.42 6.79 -25.31
CA CYS A 105 -9.77 6.40 -23.96
C CYS A 105 -10.22 7.64 -23.20
N SER A 106 -11.37 8.22 -23.57
CA SER A 106 -11.85 9.42 -22.90
C SER A 106 -12.38 9.10 -21.49
N PRO A 107 -12.06 9.92 -20.46
CA PRO A 107 -12.61 9.77 -19.10
C PRO A 107 -14.15 9.82 -19.03
N GLY A 108 -14.79 10.44 -20.04
CA GLY A 108 -16.24 10.55 -20.13
C GLY A 108 -16.86 11.68 -19.32
N HIS A 109 -16.03 12.59 -18.81
CA HIS A 109 -16.47 13.85 -18.22
C HIS A 109 -15.72 15.01 -18.89
N GLU A 110 -16.38 16.14 -19.04
CA GLU A 110 -15.72 17.37 -19.47
C GLU A 110 -15.07 18.05 -18.27
N GLY A 111 -13.83 18.51 -18.45
CA GLY A 111 -13.09 19.26 -17.43
C GLY A 111 -12.66 18.44 -16.21
N LYS A 112 -12.38 19.15 -15.11
CA LYS A 112 -11.94 18.56 -13.83
C LYS A 112 -13.15 18.35 -12.93
N ARG A 113 -13.27 17.16 -12.34
CA ARG A 113 -14.23 16.88 -11.28
C ARG A 113 -13.51 16.99 -9.93
N LEU A 114 -14.01 17.87 -9.06
CA LEU A 114 -13.57 17.90 -7.66
C LEU A 114 -14.15 16.68 -6.94
N VAL A 115 -13.30 16.00 -6.17
CA VAL A 115 -13.68 14.91 -5.27
C VAL A 115 -13.15 15.30 -3.89
N ASP A 116 -14.07 15.68 -3.01
CA ASP A 116 -13.83 16.14 -1.64
C ASP A 116 -14.35 15.14 -0.60
N GLU A 117 -15.36 14.34 -0.97
CA GLU A 117 -15.89 13.26 -0.14
C GLU A 117 -15.24 11.90 -0.44
N PRO A 118 -15.18 10.96 0.53
CA PRO A 118 -14.72 9.60 0.29
C PRO A 118 -15.46 8.96 -0.89
N ALA A 119 -14.71 8.36 -1.81
CA ALA A 119 -15.28 7.81 -3.04
C ALA A 119 -14.47 6.63 -3.58
N THR A 120 -15.16 5.74 -4.28
CA THR A 120 -14.54 4.73 -5.15
C THR A 120 -14.60 5.23 -6.58
N ILE A 121 -13.51 5.10 -7.34
CA ILE A 121 -13.47 5.44 -8.75
C ILE A 121 -13.56 4.14 -9.54
N LEU A 122 -14.58 4.04 -10.39
CA LEU A 122 -14.84 2.86 -11.22
C LEU A 122 -14.44 3.14 -12.66
N ASP A 123 -13.83 2.16 -13.32
CA ASP A 123 -13.65 2.19 -14.78
C ASP A 123 -14.95 1.84 -15.50
N ALA A 124 -14.95 1.93 -16.84
CA ALA A 124 -16.12 1.62 -17.68
C ALA A 124 -16.73 0.22 -17.47
N SER A 125 -15.96 -0.75 -16.96
CA SER A 125 -16.44 -2.10 -16.67
C SER A 125 -17.13 -2.21 -15.30
N GLY A 126 -17.03 -1.17 -14.47
CA GLY A 126 -17.47 -1.15 -13.08
C GLY A 126 -16.42 -1.66 -12.11
N ALA A 127 -15.18 -1.91 -12.57
CA ALA A 127 -14.09 -2.30 -11.69
C ALA A 127 -13.58 -1.09 -10.90
N ILE A 128 -13.35 -1.27 -9.59
CA ILE A 128 -12.73 -0.22 -8.76
C ILE A 128 -11.26 -0.10 -9.15
N ILE A 129 -10.86 1.10 -9.59
CA ILE A 129 -9.49 1.40 -10.01
C ILE A 129 -8.75 2.29 -9.02
N ALA A 130 -9.49 3.03 -8.18
CA ALA A 130 -8.91 3.84 -7.11
C ALA A 130 -9.92 4.03 -5.97
N TRP A 131 -9.37 4.22 -4.77
CA TRP A 131 -10.09 4.65 -3.59
C TRP A 131 -9.59 6.03 -3.20
N TYR A 132 -10.49 6.98 -2.98
CA TYR A 132 -10.20 8.27 -2.38
C TYR A 132 -10.74 8.26 -0.95
N LEU A 133 -9.82 8.33 0.02
CA LEU A 133 -10.09 8.15 1.44
C LEU A 133 -9.55 9.36 2.23
N PRO A 134 -10.23 10.52 2.15
CA PRO A 134 -9.82 11.71 2.91
C PRO A 134 -9.98 11.45 4.41
N ASP A 135 -9.18 12.14 5.21
CA ASP A 135 -9.27 12.18 6.68
C ASP A 135 -9.33 10.81 7.38
N THR A 136 -8.79 9.78 6.73
CA THR A 136 -8.83 8.40 7.23
C THR A 136 -7.81 8.16 8.34
N LEU A 137 -6.73 8.94 8.34
CA LEU A 137 -5.68 8.85 9.35
C LEU A 137 -6.00 9.78 10.51
N THR A 138 -6.13 9.21 11.70
CA THR A 138 -6.29 9.98 12.95
C THR A 138 -5.10 10.91 13.20
N ASP A 139 -5.30 12.00 13.94
CA ASP A 139 -4.23 12.94 14.29
C ASP A 139 -3.03 12.23 14.95
N THR A 140 -3.31 11.23 15.80
CA THR A 140 -2.29 10.36 16.41
C THR A 140 -1.50 9.62 15.35
N THR A 141 -2.16 8.94 14.42
CA THR A 141 -1.50 8.21 13.32
C THR A 141 -0.67 9.15 12.43
N GLN A 142 -1.21 10.33 12.11
CA GLN A 142 -0.48 11.31 11.32
C GLN A 142 0.77 11.83 12.04
N LYS A 143 0.68 12.03 13.35
CA LYS A 143 1.83 12.42 14.19
C LYS A 143 2.89 11.32 14.18
N GLU A 144 2.50 10.06 14.33
CA GLU A 144 3.41 8.92 14.28
C GLU A 144 4.12 8.79 12.92
N ILE A 145 3.40 8.99 11.81
CA ILE A 145 4.00 9.02 10.48
C ILE A 145 5.02 10.16 10.36
N ARG A 146 4.71 11.36 10.89
CA ARG A 146 5.64 12.49 10.90
C ARG A 146 6.90 12.18 11.70
N GLU A 147 6.75 11.70 12.92
CA GLU A 147 7.88 11.31 13.79
C GLU A 147 8.72 10.20 13.16
N ALA A 148 8.10 9.21 12.52
CA ALA A 148 8.81 8.17 11.79
C ALA A 148 9.57 8.72 10.57
N THR A 149 9.04 9.75 9.91
CA THR A 149 9.71 10.41 8.78
C THR A 149 10.93 11.20 9.24
N ASP A 150 10.89 11.80 10.43
CA ASP A 150 12.06 12.49 11.02
C ASP A 150 13.22 11.50 11.26
N LEU A 151 12.93 10.25 11.63
CA LEU A 151 13.94 9.19 11.75
C LEU A 151 14.59 8.81 10.42
N LEU A 152 13.92 9.09 9.28
CA LEU A 152 14.46 8.89 7.94
C LEU A 152 15.32 10.07 7.47
N ALA A 153 15.23 11.25 8.11
CA ALA A 153 15.91 12.46 7.66
C ALA A 153 17.43 12.26 7.47
N PRO A 154 18.19 11.63 8.39
CA PRO A 154 19.63 11.43 8.18
C PRO A 154 19.95 10.52 6.97
N SER A 155 19.08 9.55 6.68
CA SER A 155 19.22 8.65 5.52
C SER A 155 18.86 9.38 4.22
N LEU A 156 17.82 10.22 4.25
CA LEU A 156 17.41 11.07 3.13
C LEU A 156 18.47 12.13 2.82
N GLU A 157 19.04 12.79 3.82
CA GLU A 157 20.12 13.77 3.65
C GLU A 157 21.35 13.14 2.99
N LYS A 158 21.75 11.93 3.41
CA LYS A 158 22.85 11.17 2.78
C LYS A 158 22.54 10.75 1.35
N SER A 159 21.26 10.60 1.00
CA SER A 159 20.83 10.29 -0.38
C SER A 159 20.97 11.50 -1.31
N VAL A 160 21.06 12.72 -0.77
CA VAL A 160 21.29 13.96 -1.52
C VAL A 160 22.80 14.18 -1.63
N ARG A 161 23.41 13.72 -2.72
CA ARG A 161 24.83 13.98 -2.99
C ARG A 161 25.04 15.33 -3.70
N ALA A 162 26.08 16.06 -3.31
CA ALA A 162 26.39 17.42 -3.79
C ALA A 162 26.85 17.48 -5.26
N ASP A 163 27.18 16.34 -5.87
CA ASP A 163 27.80 16.18 -7.19
C ASP A 163 26.82 15.83 -8.32
N GLY A 164 25.52 16.09 -8.12
CA GLY A 164 24.54 16.12 -9.20
C GLY A 164 23.35 15.22 -8.92
N ILE A 165 22.23 15.89 -8.61
CA ILE A 165 20.83 15.45 -8.56
C ILE A 165 20.65 14.02 -9.11
N TRP A 166 20.54 13.05 -8.20
CA TRP A 166 20.29 11.65 -8.55
C TRP A 166 19.02 11.47 -9.39
N ARG A 167 18.04 12.38 -9.26
CA ARG A 167 16.80 12.41 -10.04
C ARG A 167 16.97 12.84 -11.50
N THR A 168 18.10 13.45 -11.87
CA THR A 168 18.33 13.98 -13.24
C THR A 168 19.65 13.56 -13.85
N ASN A 169 20.55 12.93 -13.09
CA ASN A 169 21.85 12.51 -13.61
C ASN A 169 21.72 11.18 -14.36
N GLN A 170 21.62 11.30 -15.68
CA GLN A 170 21.43 10.22 -16.66
C GLN A 170 22.50 9.11 -16.60
N LYS A 171 23.66 9.35 -15.98
CA LYS A 171 24.73 8.36 -15.80
C LYS A 171 24.34 7.21 -14.83
N TRP A 172 23.35 7.43 -13.97
CA TRP A 172 22.91 6.44 -12.98
C TRP A 172 21.68 5.63 -13.41
N PHE A 173 21.04 6.04 -14.51
CA PHE A 173 19.99 5.27 -15.15
C PHE A 173 20.61 4.41 -16.24
N LYS A 174 20.75 3.10 -15.98
CA LYS A 174 21.18 2.16 -17.02
C LYS A 174 20.18 2.23 -18.16
N GLN A 175 20.65 2.60 -19.34
CA GLN A 175 19.87 2.48 -20.57
C GLN A 175 19.56 0.99 -20.75
N GLY A 176 18.26 0.66 -20.83
CA GLY A 176 17.75 -0.70 -20.68
C GLY A 176 18.58 -1.76 -21.38
N SER A 177 19.26 -2.57 -20.57
CA SER A 177 19.61 -3.94 -20.92
C SER A 177 18.48 -4.78 -20.34
N ASP A 178 17.78 -5.52 -21.20
CA ASP A 178 16.90 -6.61 -20.80
C ASP A 178 17.72 -7.58 -19.96
N ASP A 179 17.56 -7.53 -18.64
CA ASP A 179 17.85 -8.61 -17.69
C ASP A 179 17.43 -8.14 -16.30
N GLY A 180 16.11 -8.08 -16.10
CA GLY A 180 15.46 -7.90 -14.79
C GLY A 180 15.27 -9.22 -14.04
N HIS A 181 16.08 -10.24 -14.33
CA HIS A 181 16.16 -11.42 -13.49
C HIS A 181 17.30 -11.23 -12.50
N GLU A 182 16.98 -10.66 -11.33
CA GLU A 182 17.76 -10.98 -10.14
C GLU A 182 17.64 -12.48 -9.92
N THR A 183 18.70 -13.21 -10.28
CA THR A 183 18.95 -14.50 -9.66
C THR A 183 18.88 -14.29 -8.15
N VAL A 184 18.11 -15.13 -7.46
CA VAL A 184 18.00 -15.17 -6.00
C VAL A 184 19.36 -15.52 -5.41
N SER A 185 20.27 -14.56 -5.38
CA SER A 185 21.56 -14.64 -4.71
C SER A 185 21.53 -13.61 -3.59
N ASP A 186 21.55 -14.15 -2.38
CA ASP A 186 21.70 -13.51 -1.08
C ASP A 186 20.71 -12.37 -0.77
N LEU A 187 19.71 -12.70 0.04
CA LEU A 187 18.82 -11.73 0.67
C LEU A 187 19.67 -10.79 1.55
N GLU A 188 20.03 -9.62 1.02
CA GLU A 188 20.69 -8.57 1.77
C GLU A 188 19.69 -7.54 2.30
N VAL A 189 19.93 -7.06 3.52
CA VAL A 189 19.19 -5.95 4.12
C VAL A 189 19.39 -4.68 3.28
N SER A 190 18.32 -3.92 2.99
CA SER A 190 18.41 -2.65 2.25
C SER A 190 19.43 -1.70 2.89
N ALA A 191 20.18 -0.94 2.09
CA ALA A 191 21.19 0.01 2.58
C ALA A 191 20.62 1.00 3.62
N SER A 192 19.35 1.38 3.51
CA SER A 192 18.64 2.23 4.48
C SER A 192 18.39 1.57 5.83
N LEU A 193 18.41 0.23 5.87
CA LEU A 193 18.27 -0.60 7.07
C LEU A 193 19.64 -1.07 7.61
N LYS A 194 20.76 -0.81 6.91
CA LYS A 194 22.12 -1.21 7.33
C LYS A 194 22.74 -0.28 8.42
N GLY A 195 21.94 0.31 9.30
CA GLY A 195 22.43 1.20 10.37
C GLY A 195 21.60 1.09 11.67
N PRO A 196 22.10 1.56 12.82
CA PRO A 196 21.48 1.30 14.14
C PRO A 196 20.08 1.90 14.33
N SER A 197 19.59 2.70 13.37
CA SER A 197 18.28 3.35 13.42
C SER A 197 17.13 2.51 12.84
N TRP A 198 17.44 1.38 12.17
CA TRP A 198 16.41 0.60 11.46
C TRP A 198 15.31 0.09 12.40
N GLU A 199 15.67 -0.31 13.62
CA GLU A 199 14.72 -0.82 14.61
C GLU A 199 13.76 0.28 15.07
N ASN A 200 14.29 1.48 15.33
CA ASN A 200 13.47 2.64 15.71
C ASN A 200 12.51 3.04 14.59
N ILE A 201 12.97 2.99 13.33
CA ILE A 201 12.12 3.26 12.17
C ILE A 201 11.01 2.22 12.07
N LEU A 202 11.33 0.92 12.14
CA LEU A 202 10.32 -0.14 12.04
C LEU A 202 9.29 -0.05 13.16
N LYS A 203 9.71 0.24 14.40
CA LYS A 203 8.80 0.48 15.52
C LYS A 203 7.90 1.69 15.28
N ALA A 204 8.47 2.81 14.82
CA ALA A 204 7.74 4.05 14.59
C ALA A 204 6.69 3.92 13.47
N ILE A 205 6.96 3.12 12.43
CA ILE A 205 5.99 2.91 11.34
C ILE A 205 5.01 1.76 11.60
N ALA A 206 5.16 1.00 12.68
CA ALA A 206 4.44 -0.26 12.86
C ALA A 206 2.90 -0.07 12.85
N ARG A 207 2.38 0.89 13.63
CA ARG A 207 0.94 1.16 13.67
C ARG A 207 0.41 1.71 12.34
N PRO A 208 1.02 2.76 11.74
CA PRO A 208 0.63 3.22 10.39
C PRO A 208 0.63 2.10 9.35
N ALA A 209 1.63 1.21 9.38
CA ALA A 209 1.74 0.08 8.48
C ALA A 209 0.63 -0.97 8.69
N ALA A 210 0.24 -1.23 9.94
CA ALA A 210 -0.88 -2.12 10.27
C ALA A 210 -2.21 -1.55 9.74
N ILE A 211 -2.42 -0.23 9.86
CA ILE A 211 -3.61 0.46 9.34
C ILE A 211 -3.68 0.34 7.81
N VAL A 212 -2.57 0.59 7.10
CA VAL A 212 -2.50 0.43 5.64
C VAL A 212 -2.75 -1.02 5.23
N SER A 213 -2.20 -1.98 5.98
CA SER A 213 -2.44 -3.41 5.75
C SER A 213 -3.91 -3.78 5.96
N ALA A 214 -4.57 -3.20 6.96
CA ALA A 214 -6.00 -3.37 7.20
C ALA A 214 -6.84 -2.78 6.06
N ALA A 215 -6.46 -1.62 5.53
CA ALA A 215 -7.12 -1.06 4.34
C ALA A 215 -6.97 -2.00 3.13
N LEU A 216 -5.77 -2.56 2.93
CA LEU A 216 -5.47 -3.48 1.83
C LEU A 216 -6.33 -4.74 1.88
N ARG A 217 -6.61 -5.27 3.07
CA ARG A 217 -7.52 -6.42 3.27
C ARG A 217 -8.89 -6.19 2.64
N VAL A 218 -9.40 -4.96 2.71
CA VAL A 218 -10.70 -4.57 2.15
C VAL A 218 -10.59 -4.22 0.67
N MET A 219 -9.61 -3.40 0.29
CA MET A 219 -9.49 -2.84 -1.06
C MET A 219 -8.93 -3.86 -2.06
N HIS A 220 -7.97 -4.69 -1.64
CA HIS A 220 -7.24 -5.63 -2.47
C HIS A 220 -6.94 -6.94 -1.71
N PRO A 221 -7.98 -7.75 -1.39
CA PRO A 221 -7.84 -8.92 -0.53
C PRO A 221 -6.81 -9.93 -1.03
N GLU A 222 -6.74 -10.17 -2.35
CA GLU A 222 -5.76 -11.09 -2.93
C GLU A 222 -4.31 -10.65 -2.66
N GLN A 223 -4.02 -9.35 -2.81
CA GLN A 223 -2.71 -8.78 -2.55
C GLN A 223 -2.36 -8.84 -1.06
N TYR A 224 -3.33 -8.52 -0.19
CA TYR A 224 -3.15 -8.66 1.26
C TYR A 224 -2.74 -10.10 1.63
N TRP A 225 -3.49 -11.09 1.14
CA TRP A 225 -3.24 -12.49 1.48
C TRP A 225 -1.93 -13.00 0.89
N ALA A 226 -1.58 -12.57 -0.33
CA ALA A 226 -0.28 -12.85 -0.92
C ALA A 226 0.86 -12.29 -0.06
N GLY A 227 0.75 -11.03 0.38
CA GLY A 227 1.73 -10.38 1.25
C GLY A 227 1.88 -11.08 2.60
N LEU A 228 0.76 -11.43 3.24
CA LEU A 228 0.77 -12.14 4.52
C LEU A 228 1.46 -13.52 4.42
N ARG A 229 1.17 -14.28 3.35
CA ARG A 229 1.85 -15.56 3.08
C ARG A 229 3.34 -15.37 2.86
N THR A 230 3.74 -14.34 2.12
CA THR A 230 5.15 -14.02 1.88
C THR A 230 5.89 -13.75 3.19
N LEU A 231 5.33 -12.92 4.08
CA LEU A 231 5.95 -12.66 5.39
C LEU A 231 6.06 -13.91 6.25
N SER A 232 5.00 -14.73 6.29
CA SER A 232 5.01 -16.02 7.00
C SER A 232 6.13 -16.93 6.48
N ASN A 233 6.25 -17.06 5.16
CA ASN A 233 7.29 -17.87 4.53
C ASN A 233 8.70 -17.31 4.80
N LEU A 234 8.85 -15.98 4.80
CA LEU A 234 10.12 -15.33 5.11
C LEU A 234 10.59 -15.66 6.53
N GLY A 235 9.69 -15.71 7.51
CA GLY A 235 10.00 -16.17 8.87
C GLY A 235 10.51 -17.61 8.91
N HIS A 236 9.96 -18.51 8.10
CA HIS A 236 10.41 -19.90 8.02
C HIS A 236 11.81 -20.00 7.36
N ILE A 237 12.04 -19.23 6.30
CA ILE A 237 13.34 -19.17 5.60
C ILE A 237 14.42 -18.57 6.51
N ALA A 238 14.08 -17.55 7.29
CA ALA A 238 15.00 -16.91 8.22
C ALA A 238 15.57 -17.89 9.26
N VAL A 239 14.70 -18.75 9.81
CA VAL A 239 15.09 -19.79 10.75
C VAL A 239 15.91 -20.88 10.06
N SER A 240 15.51 -21.32 8.87
CA SER A 240 16.23 -22.41 8.17
C SER A 240 17.61 -22.00 7.66
N LYS A 241 17.81 -20.71 7.37
CA LYS A 241 19.08 -20.13 6.90
C LYS A 241 19.93 -19.51 8.00
N ASP A 242 19.52 -19.62 9.27
CA ASP A 242 20.21 -19.02 10.44
C ASP A 242 20.54 -17.53 10.22
N LEU A 243 19.55 -16.75 9.80
CA LEU A 243 19.70 -15.31 9.54
C LEU A 243 19.29 -14.52 10.79
N PRO A 244 20.19 -14.20 11.74
CA PRO A 244 19.80 -13.68 13.07
C PRO A 244 19.04 -12.34 13.04
N GLN A 245 19.34 -11.47 12.07
CA GLN A 245 18.71 -10.14 11.96
C GLN A 245 17.28 -10.20 11.38
N MET A 246 16.94 -11.24 10.63
CA MET A 246 15.66 -11.31 9.93
C MET A 246 14.48 -11.60 10.89
N PRO A 247 14.56 -12.55 11.84
CA PRO A 247 13.54 -12.73 12.87
C PRO A 247 13.37 -11.49 13.75
N GLU A 248 14.45 -10.76 14.04
CA GLU A 248 14.40 -9.51 14.80
C GLU A 248 13.64 -8.43 14.03
N ALA A 249 13.92 -8.24 12.74
CA ALA A 249 13.19 -7.31 11.89
C ALA A 249 11.71 -7.68 11.75
N LEU A 250 11.40 -8.96 11.58
CA LEU A 250 10.02 -9.47 11.45
C LEU A 250 9.19 -9.31 12.73
N GLN A 251 9.79 -9.04 13.89
CA GLN A 251 9.04 -8.72 15.11
C GLN A 251 8.36 -7.34 15.03
N TYR A 252 8.92 -6.42 14.25
CA TYR A 252 8.44 -5.04 14.12
C TYR A 252 7.86 -4.75 12.74
N TRP A 253 8.03 -5.65 11.78
CA TRP A 253 7.54 -5.49 10.41
C TRP A 253 6.02 -5.65 10.33
N ALA A 254 5.31 -4.55 10.56
CA ALA A 254 3.85 -4.53 10.57
C ALA A 254 3.21 -4.18 9.21
N SER A 255 3.82 -4.56 8.08
CA SER A 255 3.21 -4.37 6.75
C SER A 255 3.25 -5.59 5.85
N VAL A 256 2.10 -6.01 5.30
CA VAL A 256 2.03 -7.02 4.22
C VAL A 256 2.44 -6.47 2.85
N PHE A 257 2.54 -5.14 2.72
CA PHE A 257 2.93 -4.47 1.49
C PHE A 257 3.62 -3.14 1.82
N ASN A 258 4.86 -2.93 1.36
CA ASN A 258 5.60 -1.69 1.61
C ASN A 258 5.83 -0.93 0.29
N THR A 259 5.01 0.08 0.03
CA THR A 259 5.40 1.16 -0.87
C THR A 259 4.98 2.46 -0.22
N LEU A 260 5.96 3.21 0.29
CA LEU A 260 5.77 4.58 0.74
C LEU A 260 6.30 5.50 -0.36
N SER A 261 5.39 6.19 -1.05
CA SER A 261 5.76 7.24 -2.01
C SER A 261 5.45 8.59 -1.39
N ILE A 262 6.48 9.35 -1.03
CA ILE A 262 6.32 10.74 -0.60
C ILE A 262 6.21 11.59 -1.88
N ILE A 263 4.98 11.98 -2.22
CA ILE A 263 4.73 12.95 -3.29
C ILE A 263 4.78 14.33 -2.65
N TYR A 264 5.96 14.95 -2.67
CA TYR A 264 6.09 16.37 -2.37
C TYR A 264 5.72 17.15 -3.63
N ASN A 265 4.72 18.04 -3.55
CA ASN A 265 4.27 18.92 -4.62
C ASN A 265 5.40 19.86 -5.09
N GLN A 266 6.37 19.36 -5.84
CA GLN A 266 6.84 20.08 -7.01
C GLN A 266 5.80 19.79 -8.07
N GLU A 267 5.25 20.82 -8.72
CA GLU A 267 4.27 20.67 -9.80
C GLU A 267 4.64 19.48 -10.68
N THR A 268 3.93 18.36 -10.51
CA THR A 268 3.91 17.33 -11.54
C THR A 268 3.28 18.04 -12.72
N PRO A 269 3.98 18.20 -13.87
CA PRO A 269 3.35 18.76 -15.06
C PRO A 269 2.03 18.02 -15.30
N ASN A 270 0.97 18.74 -15.67
CA ASN A 270 -0.28 18.10 -16.07
C ASN A 270 0.09 17.07 -17.16
N HIS A 271 -0.18 15.79 -16.88
CA HIS A 271 -0.06 14.69 -17.84
C HIS A 271 -1.37 14.54 -18.59
#